data_AF-A0A962SRR1-F1
#
_entry.id   AF-A0A962SRR1-F1
#
_cell.length_a   1.000
_cell.length_b   1.000
_cell.length_c   1.000
_cell.angle_alpha   90.00
_cell.angle_beta   90.00
_cell.angle_gamma   90.00
#
_symmetry.space_group_name_H-M   'P 1'
#
loop_
_entity.id
_entity.type
_entity.pdbx_description
1 polymer ?
#
loop_
_entity_poly.entity_id
_entity_poly.type
_entity_poly.pdbx_seq_one_letter_code
_entity_poly.pdbx_strand_id
1 'polypeptide(L)'
;ISGVFDLEPLIHTTINSALSLDLQSAHRHSPLRMQPCLKIPLLLTVGGDEPAEFHRQSEDLARSWAGFGVPTRFESHANLNHFTMIDQLAKPGSPLLERALALMGLA
;
A
#
# COMPACT_ATOMS: atom_id res chain seq x y z
N ILE A 1 2.07 2.75 2.33
CA ILE A 1 3.44 2.28 2.62
C ILE A 1 3.32 0.82 3.03
N SER A 2 3.98 -0.11 2.31
CA SER A 2 3.98 -1.56 2.54
C SER A 2 2.64 -2.11 3.03
N GLY A 3 1.56 -1.82 2.30
CA GLY A 3 0.21 -2.14 2.75
C GLY A 3 -0.23 -3.54 2.35
N VAL A 4 -1.24 -4.04 3.04
CA VAL A 4 -2.03 -5.20 2.63
C VAL A 4 -3.37 -4.68 2.12
N PHE A 5 -3.68 -5.00 0.86
CA PHE A 5 -4.82 -4.46 0.12
C PHE A 5 -5.79 -5.54 -0.38
N ASP A 6 -5.39 -6.80 -0.28
CA ASP A 6 -6.23 -7.99 -0.44
C ASP A 6 -6.09 -8.87 0.80
N LEU A 7 -7.20 -9.02 1.52
CA LEU A 7 -7.25 -9.74 2.79
C LEU A 7 -7.63 -11.21 2.62
N GLU A 8 -8.08 -11.64 1.44
CA GLU A 8 -8.47 -13.02 1.20
C GLU A 8 -7.37 -14.03 1.56
N PRO A 9 -6.08 -13.83 1.19
CA PRO A 9 -5.02 -14.76 1.56
C PRO A 9 -4.84 -14.93 3.08
N LEU A 10 -5.18 -13.90 3.88
CA LEU A 10 -5.00 -13.93 5.33
C LEU A 10 -5.91 -14.95 6.02
N ILE A 11 -7.04 -15.31 5.41
CA ILE A 11 -7.99 -16.32 5.93
C ILE A 11 -7.27 -17.63 6.26
N HIS A 12 -6.23 -17.97 5.50
CA HIS A 12 -5.48 -19.23 5.59
C HIS A 12 -4.23 -19.14 6.45
N THR A 13 -4.05 -18.05 7.20
CA THR A 13 -2.87 -17.81 8.04
C THR A 13 -3.24 -17.78 9.53
N THR A 14 -2.23 -17.90 10.39
CA THR A 14 -2.41 -17.76 11.84
C THR A 14 -2.95 -16.40 12.26
N ILE A 15 -2.75 -15.35 11.45
CA ILE A 15 -3.28 -14.00 11.68
C ILE A 15 -4.82 -14.03 11.77
N ASN A 16 -5.47 -14.94 11.03
CA ASN A 16 -6.93 -15.01 11.03
C ASN A 16 -7.53 -15.39 12.39
N SER A 17 -6.74 -15.98 13.30
CA SER A 17 -7.18 -16.23 14.68
C SER A 17 -7.61 -14.94 15.39
N ALA A 18 -6.99 -13.80 15.07
CA ALA A 18 -7.35 -12.50 15.60
C ALA A 18 -8.39 -11.76 14.74
N LEU A 19 -8.33 -11.93 13.41
CA LEU A 19 -9.19 -11.16 12.49
C LEU A 19 -10.57 -11.79 12.28
N SER A 20 -10.71 -13.11 12.47
CA SER A 20 -11.96 -13.86 12.26
C SER A 20 -12.61 -13.59 10.89
N LEU A 21 -11.78 -13.46 9.85
CA LEU A 21 -12.22 -13.25 8.48
C LEU A 21 -12.81 -14.54 7.90
N ASP A 22 -13.95 -14.37 7.26
CA ASP A 22 -14.47 -15.26 6.22
C ASP A 22 -14.26 -14.61 4.83
N LEU A 23 -14.62 -15.33 3.76
CA LEU A 23 -14.44 -14.82 2.40
C LEU A 23 -15.19 -13.50 2.17
N GLN A 24 -16.41 -13.39 2.69
CA GLN A 24 -17.25 -12.22 2.49
C GLN A 24 -16.66 -10.97 3.16
N SER A 25 -16.25 -11.09 4.42
CA SER A 25 -15.64 -10.01 5.19
C SER A 25 -14.24 -9.67 4.68
N ALA A 26 -13.43 -10.65 4.26
CA ALA A 26 -12.15 -10.37 3.61
C ALA A 26 -12.37 -9.53 2.34
N HIS A 27 -13.30 -9.93 1.47
CA HIS A 27 -13.61 -9.17 0.24
C HIS A 27 -14.12 -7.76 0.55
N ARG A 28 -15.06 -7.65 1.49
CA ARG A 28 -15.66 -6.36 1.87
C ARG A 28 -14.62 -5.38 2.40
N HIS A 29 -13.58 -5.84 3.08
CA HIS A 29 -12.55 -4.99 3.68
C HIS A 29 -11.24 -4.95 2.87
N SER A 30 -11.23 -5.45 1.63
CA SER A 30 -10.05 -5.40 0.75
C SER A 30 -10.10 -4.16 -0.14
N PRO A 31 -9.23 -3.14 0.04
CA PRO A 31 -9.17 -1.97 -0.84
C PRO A 31 -9.03 -2.31 -2.33
N LEU A 32 -8.38 -3.42 -2.67
CA LEU A 32 -8.23 -3.89 -4.05
C LEU A 32 -9.58 -4.13 -4.75
N ARG A 33 -10.62 -4.45 -3.98
CA ARG A 33 -11.99 -4.72 -4.46
C ARG A 33 -12.91 -3.51 -4.34
N MET A 34 -12.41 -2.37 -3.85
CA MET A 34 -13.17 -1.13 -3.69
C MET A 34 -12.96 -0.19 -4.88
N GLN A 35 -13.94 0.69 -5.10
CA GLN A 35 -13.80 1.82 -6.01
C GLN A 35 -13.37 3.06 -5.24
N PRO A 36 -12.46 3.87 -5.79
CA PRO A 36 -12.02 5.10 -5.13
C PRO A 36 -13.15 6.13 -5.09
N CYS A 37 -13.48 6.63 -3.89
CA CYS A 37 -14.49 7.69 -3.72
C CYS A 37 -14.02 9.04 -4.28
N LEU A 38 -12.70 9.27 -4.31
CA LEU A 38 -12.07 10.50 -4.80
C LEU A 38 -10.91 10.15 -5.72
N LYS A 39 -10.67 11.00 -6.73
CA LYS A 39 -9.57 10.85 -7.70
C LYS A 39 -8.43 11.79 -7.37
N ILE A 40 -7.90 11.68 -6.15
CA ILE A 40 -6.74 12.46 -5.69
C ILE A 40 -5.45 11.68 -5.93
N PRO A 41 -4.28 12.35 -6.05
CA PRO A 41 -3.02 11.66 -6.22
C PRO A 41 -2.78 10.60 -5.13
N LEU A 42 -2.40 9.39 -5.55
CA LEU A 42 -2.09 8.27 -4.67
C LEU A 42 -0.67 7.79 -4.93
N LEU A 43 0.15 7.72 -3.89
CA LEU A 43 1.42 7.02 -3.91
C LEU A 43 1.32 5.74 -3.10
N LEU A 44 1.44 4.60 -3.77
CA LEU A 44 1.75 3.33 -3.11
C LEU A 44 3.25 3.13 -3.13
N THR A 45 3.79 2.74 -1.99
CA THR A 45 5.23 2.61 -1.82
C THR A 45 5.53 1.43 -0.92
N VAL A 46 6.59 0.69 -1.23
CA VAL A 46 6.97 -0.57 -0.58
C VAL A 46 8.48 -0.56 -0.32
N GLY A 47 8.90 -1.10 0.83
CA GLY A 47 10.31 -1.38 1.08
C GLY A 47 10.82 -2.46 0.12
N GLY A 48 11.99 -2.28 -0.47
CA GLY A 48 12.55 -3.22 -1.46
C GLY A 48 12.88 -4.60 -0.91
N ASP A 49 13.03 -4.73 0.41
CA ASP A 49 13.33 -5.99 1.09
C ASP A 49 12.06 -6.64 1.68
N GLU A 50 10.88 -6.17 1.29
CA GLU A 50 9.61 -6.76 1.71
C GLU A 50 9.33 -8.10 1.00
N PRO A 51 8.55 -8.99 1.63
CA PRO A 51 8.03 -10.16 0.94
C PRO A 51 7.30 -9.79 -0.35
N ALA A 52 7.41 -10.65 -1.37
CA ALA A 52 6.85 -10.43 -2.71
C ALA A 52 5.34 -10.08 -2.70
N GLU A 53 4.60 -10.56 -1.69
CA GLU A 53 3.17 -10.29 -1.56
C GLU A 53 2.85 -8.80 -1.29
N PHE A 54 3.69 -8.07 -0.58
CA PHE A 54 3.52 -6.63 -0.40
C PHE A 54 3.73 -5.86 -1.71
N HIS A 55 4.71 -6.29 -2.52
CA HIS A 55 4.92 -5.74 -3.85
C HIS A 55 3.72 -6.03 -4.76
N ARG A 56 3.33 -7.30 -4.87
CA ARG A 56 2.20 -7.73 -5.71
C ARG A 56 0.93 -6.97 -5.37
N GLN A 57 0.53 -6.94 -4.10
CA GLN A 57 -0.72 -6.28 -3.69
C GLN A 57 -0.67 -4.76 -3.91
N SER A 58 0.47 -4.12 -3.65
CA SER A 58 0.64 -2.68 -3.88
C SER A 58 0.57 -2.34 -5.37
N GLU A 59 1.20 -3.14 -6.23
CA GLU A 59 1.10 -2.96 -7.67
C GLU A 59 -0.31 -3.23 -8.20
N ASP A 60 -0.99 -4.27 -7.71
CA ASP A 60 -2.36 -4.61 -8.11
C ASP A 60 -3.33 -3.49 -7.75
N LEU A 61 -3.22 -2.93 -6.53
CA LEU A 61 -4.03 -1.78 -6.15
C LEU A 61 -3.69 -0.56 -7.00
N ALA A 62 -2.41 -0.31 -7.27
CA ALA A 62 -1.98 0.81 -8.11
C ALA A 62 -2.60 0.72 -9.51
N ARG A 63 -2.55 -0.46 -10.14
CA ARG A 63 -3.15 -0.73 -11.45
C ARG A 63 -4.67 -0.58 -11.42
N SER A 64 -5.33 -1.20 -10.44
CA SER A 64 -6.79 -1.16 -10.30
C SER A 64 -7.30 0.28 -10.18
N TRP A 65 -6.73 1.06 -9.25
CA TRP A 65 -7.18 2.43 -9.00
C TRP A 65 -6.77 3.40 -10.11
N ALA A 66 -5.62 3.18 -10.78
CA ALA A 66 -5.30 3.89 -12.02
C ALA A 66 -6.37 3.65 -13.11
N GLY A 67 -6.91 2.43 -13.21
CA GLY A 67 -8.02 2.10 -14.11
C GLY A 67 -9.31 2.87 -13.82
N PHE A 68 -9.53 3.29 -12.57
CA PHE A 68 -10.63 4.20 -12.19
C PHE A 68 -10.32 5.69 -12.40
N GLY A 69 -9.13 6.01 -12.92
CA GLY A 69 -8.68 7.38 -13.21
C GLY A 69 -8.08 8.11 -12.00
N VAL A 70 -7.65 7.39 -10.97
CA VAL A 70 -6.86 7.97 -9.87
C VAL A 70 -5.44 8.25 -10.38
N PRO A 71 -4.84 9.44 -10.13
CA PRO A 71 -3.45 9.71 -10.44
C PRO A 71 -2.51 8.90 -9.54
N THR A 72 -2.32 7.63 -9.87
CA THR A 72 -1.61 6.67 -9.02
C THR A 72 -0.16 6.49 -9.44
N ARG A 73 0.73 6.35 -8.45
CA ARG A 73 2.13 5.94 -8.61
C ARG A 73 2.44 4.78 -7.69
N PHE A 74 3.36 3.92 -8.14
CA PHE A 74 3.96 2.86 -7.35
C PHE A 74 5.48 3.06 -7.31
N GLU A 75 6.07 2.99 -6.12
CA GLU A 75 7.53 3.08 -5.93
C GLU A 75 8.03 1.97 -4.99
N SER A 76 9.15 1.33 -5.34
CA SER A 76 9.84 0.37 -4.47
C SER A 76 11.17 0.96 -4.04
N HIS A 77 11.50 0.89 -2.76
CA HIS A 77 12.68 1.54 -2.20
C HIS A 77 13.70 0.53 -1.69
N ALA A 78 14.76 0.30 -2.47
CA ALA A 78 15.79 -0.69 -2.18
C ALA A 78 16.41 -0.54 -0.78
N ASN A 79 16.78 -1.66 -0.16
CA ASN A 79 17.42 -1.76 1.16
C ASN A 79 16.56 -1.25 2.33
N LEU A 80 15.24 -1.20 2.14
CA LEU A 80 14.28 -0.86 3.18
C LEU A 80 13.33 -2.03 3.39
N ASN A 81 13.04 -2.32 4.65
CA ASN A 81 12.07 -3.31 5.08
C ASN A 81 10.85 -2.63 5.71
N HIS A 82 9.89 -3.42 6.16
CA HIS A 82 8.64 -2.95 6.76
C HIS A 82 8.82 -1.89 7.85
N PHE A 83 9.86 -2.02 8.68
CA PHE A 83 10.12 -1.15 9.81
C PHE A 83 10.98 0.05 9.42
N THR A 84 11.99 -0.12 8.57
CA THR A 84 12.89 0.99 8.20
C THR A 84 12.30 1.91 7.13
N MET A 85 11.27 1.45 6.42
CA MET A 85 10.56 2.24 5.42
C MET A 85 9.81 3.43 6.05
N ILE A 86 9.16 3.23 7.21
CA ILE A 86 8.41 4.30 7.87
C ILE A 86 9.33 5.40 8.40
N ASP A 87 10.54 5.05 8.84
CA ASP A 87 11.55 6.01 9.33
C ASP A 87 11.93 7.03 8.27
N GLN A 88 11.80 6.69 6.98
CA GLN A 88 12.09 7.66 5.91
C GLN A 88 11.18 8.88 5.99
N LEU A 89 9.93 8.76 6.45
CA LEU A 89 9.05 9.92 6.65
C LEU A 89 9.59 10.91 7.70
N ALA A 90 10.42 10.46 8.65
CA ALA A 90 10.99 11.31 9.68
C ALA A 90 12.37 11.87 9.31
N LYS A 91 12.95 11.42 8.20
CA LYS A 91 14.31 11.77 7.78
C LYS A 91 14.30 12.93 6.77
N PRO A 92 14.79 14.13 7.11
CA PRO A 92 14.90 15.25 6.17
C PRO A 92 15.64 14.86 4.90
N GLY A 93 15.11 15.27 3.75
CA GLY A 93 15.69 14.97 2.44
C GLY A 93 15.59 13.51 2.00
N SER A 94 14.89 12.64 2.73
CA SER A 94 14.64 11.28 2.25
C SER A 94 13.70 11.31 1.03
N PRO A 95 13.87 10.39 0.07
CA PRO A 95 12.97 10.34 -1.09
C PRO A 95 11.50 10.21 -0.70
N LEU A 96 11.18 9.41 0.33
CA LEU A 96 9.78 9.21 0.75
C LEU A 96 9.18 10.46 1.39
N LEU A 97 9.95 11.20 2.20
CA LEU A 97 9.47 12.45 2.79
C LEU A 97 9.22 13.50 1.71
N GLU A 98 10.14 13.67 0.76
CA GLU A 98 9.96 14.60 -0.36
C GLU A 98 8.69 14.28 -1.17
N ARG A 99 8.41 12.99 -1.41
CA ARG A 99 7.16 12.56 -2.06
C ARG A 99 5.93 12.90 -1.23
N ALA A 100 5.97 12.67 0.08
CA ALA A 100 4.86 12.98 0.97
C ALA A 100 4.58 14.48 1.01
N LEU A 101 5.61 15.32 1.10
CA LEU A 101 5.50 16.78 1.05
C LEU A 101 4.90 17.25 -0.28
N ALA A 102 5.34 16.69 -1.40
CA ALA A 102 4.78 17.01 -2.72
C ALA A 102 3.29 16.64 -2.83
N LEU A 103 2.86 15.50 -2.28
CA LEU A 103 1.44 15.11 -2.24
C LEU A 103 0.60 16.07 -1.40
N MET A 104 1.18 16.69 -0.38
CA MET A 104 0.53 17.70 0.46
C MET A 104 0.60 19.12 -0.13
N GLY A 105 1.31 19.33 -1.24
CA GLY A 105 1.53 20.66 -1.83
C GLY A 105 2.52 21.53 -1.03
N LEU A 106 3.48 20.90 -0.33
CA LEU A 106 4.45 21.53 0.55
C LEU A 106 5.90 21.44 0.03
N ALA A 107 6.09 20.97 -1.20
CA ALA A 107 7.41 20.85 -1.86
C ALA A 107 7.67 22.01 -2.83
#